data_AF-A0A9D8KYX7-F1
#
_entry.id   AF-A0A9D8KYX7-F1
#
_cell.length_a   1.000
_cell.length_b   1.000
_cell.length_c   1.000
_cell.angle_alpha   90.00
_cell.angle_beta   90.00
_cell.angle_gamma   90.00
#
_symmetry.space_group_name_H-M   'P 1'
#
loop_
_entity.id
_entity.type
_entity.pdbx_description
1 polymer ?
#
loop_
_entity_poly.entity_id
_entity_poly.type
_entity_poly.pdbx_seq_one_letter_code
_entity_poly.pdbx_strand_id
1 'polypeptide(L)'
;LAVVNGKRVFIASSPVKAKVASIAACDEVWQGYQKKMDEALEAYDKSDPKDEALFEAYTRLQDKADQDFRGCYAEETLNAPFYPDLVKQAQALANSLPR
;
A
#
# COMPACT_ATOMS: atom_id res chain seq x y z
N LEU A 1 11.22 -4.13 6.90
CA LEU A 1 11.16 -5.31 7.78
C LEU A 1 11.48 -4.87 9.21
N ALA A 2 10.68 -5.28 10.19
CA ALA A 2 10.99 -5.11 11.61
C ALA A 2 11.40 -6.47 12.19
N VAL A 3 12.55 -6.54 12.86
CA VAL A 3 13.04 -7.77 13.51
C VAL A 3 13.32 -7.47 14.98
N VAL A 4 12.79 -8.31 15.87
CA VAL A 4 13.10 -8.27 17.30
C VAL A 4 14.17 -9.33 17.57
N ASN A 5 15.28 -8.91 18.19
CA ASN A 5 16.35 -9.81 18.59
C ASN A 5 16.80 -9.46 20.02
N GLY A 6 16.43 -10.32 20.97
CA GLY A 6 16.61 -10.06 22.39
C GLY A 6 15.92 -8.76 22.82
N LYS A 7 16.71 -7.80 23.33
CA LYS A 7 16.23 -6.47 23.77
C LYS A 7 16.31 -5.39 22.67
N ARG A 8 16.62 -5.77 21.43
CA ARG A 8 16.81 -4.83 20.31
C ARG A 8 15.71 -5.00 19.27
N VAL A 9 15.29 -3.88 18.69
CA VAL A 9 14.42 -3.82 17.52
C VAL A 9 15.23 -3.24 16.37
N PHE A 10 15.22 -3.92 15.23
CA PHE A 10 15.85 -3.47 14.01
C PHE A 10 14.78 -3.13 12.98
N ILE A 11 14.85 -1.92 12.42
CA ILE A 11 14.08 -1.53 11.23
C ILE A 11 15.05 -1.55 10.05
N ALA A 12 14.86 -2.53 9.16
CA ALA A 12 15.72 -2.75 8.01
C ALA A 12 14.94 -2.55 6.72
N SER A 13 15.55 -1.85 5.77
CA SER A 13 15.02 -1.61 4.43
C SER A 13 16.07 -1.99 3.38
N SER A 14 15.59 -2.46 2.23
CA SER A 14 16.40 -2.75 1.06
C SER A 14 15.51 -2.63 -0.18
N PRO A 15 16.03 -2.15 -1.32
CA PRO A 15 15.27 -2.15 -2.56
C PRO A 15 14.83 -3.57 -2.93
N VAL A 16 13.57 -3.73 -3.35
CA VAL A 16 13.06 -5.02 -3.83
C VAL A 16 13.78 -5.39 -5.13
N LYS A 17 14.31 -6.63 -5.19
CA LYS A 17 15.01 -7.15 -6.37
C LYS A 17 14.07 -7.92 -7.30
N ALA A 18 13.01 -8.51 -6.75
CA ALA A 18 12.00 -9.22 -7.53
C ALA A 18 11.18 -8.24 -8.38
N LYS A 19 10.79 -8.66 -9.59
CA LYS A 19 9.80 -7.92 -10.37
C LYS A 19 8.42 -8.15 -9.76
N VAL A 20 7.93 -7.17 -9.01
CA VAL A 20 6.58 -7.18 -8.44
C VAL A 20 5.61 -6.77 -9.55
N ALA A 21 4.90 -7.74 -10.10
CA ALA A 21 3.82 -7.48 -11.04
C ALA A 21 2.60 -6.92 -10.30
N SER A 22 1.74 -6.20 -11.02
CA SER A 22 0.45 -5.80 -10.45
C SER A 22 -0.44 -7.03 -10.22
N ILE A 23 -1.36 -6.90 -9.27
CA ILE A 23 -2.34 -7.94 -8.94
C ILE A 23 -3.66 -7.43 -9.50
N ALA A 24 -4.16 -8.06 -10.57
CA ALA A 24 -5.32 -7.57 -11.31
C ALA A 24 -6.55 -7.28 -10.42
N ALA A 25 -6.84 -8.16 -9.46
CA ALA A 25 -7.94 -7.96 -8.51
C ALA A 25 -7.78 -6.67 -7.67
N CYS A 26 -6.54 -6.34 -7.25
CA CYS A 26 -6.29 -5.13 -6.48
C CYS A 26 -6.20 -3.89 -7.37
N ASP A 27 -5.81 -4.03 -8.64
CA ASP A 27 -5.90 -2.95 -9.62
C ASP A 27 -7.37 -2.54 -9.85
N GLU A 28 -8.30 -3.50 -9.91
CA GLU A 28 -9.73 -3.22 -10.01
C GLU A 28 -10.26 -2.47 -8.79
N VAL A 29 -9.85 -2.86 -7.57
CA VAL A 29 -10.18 -2.12 -6.33
C VAL A 29 -9.69 -0.68 -6.43
N TRP A 30 -8.43 -0.47 -6.83
CA TRP A 30 -7.85 0.87 -6.97
C TRP A 30 -8.60 1.71 -8.00
N GLN A 31 -8.85 1.16 -9.20
CA GLN A 31 -9.57 1.87 -10.27
C GLN A 31 -11.00 2.25 -9.86
N GLY A 32 -11.69 1.39 -9.10
CA GLY A 32 -13.01 1.67 -8.56
C GLY A 32 -13.04 2.87 -7.60
N TYR A 33 -11.95 3.08 -6.85
CA TYR A 33 -11.78 4.26 -6.01
C TYR A 33 -11.30 5.48 -6.78
N GLN A 34 -10.38 5.29 -7.73
CA GLN A 34 -9.81 6.38 -8.52
C GLN A 34 -10.89 7.23 -9.16
N LYS A 35 -11.88 6.60 -9.81
CA LYS A 35 -13.02 7.32 -10.40
C LYS A 35 -13.77 8.20 -9.38
N LYS A 36 -14.04 7.68 -8.18
CA LYS A 36 -14.76 8.40 -7.13
C LYS A 36 -13.92 9.55 -6.56
N MET A 37 -12.63 9.33 -6.42
CA MET A 37 -11.68 10.35 -5.97
C MET A 37 -11.56 11.48 -6.99
N ASP A 38 -11.50 11.16 -8.29
CA ASP A 38 -11.46 12.15 -9.37
C ASP A 38 -12.75 13.00 -9.37
N GLU A 39 -13.93 12.37 -9.23
CA GLU A 39 -15.21 13.07 -9.13
C GLU A 39 -15.29 13.97 -7.87
N ALA A 40 -14.79 13.51 -6.73
CA ALA A 40 -14.79 14.28 -5.48
C ALA A 40 -13.80 15.45 -5.51
N LEU A 41 -12.62 15.24 -6.10
CA LEU A 41 -11.62 16.29 -6.29
C LEU A 41 -12.11 17.34 -7.27
N GLU A 42 -12.72 16.93 -8.39
CA GLU A 42 -13.31 17.87 -9.34
C GLU A 42 -14.44 18.71 -8.71
N ALA A 43 -15.25 18.11 -7.82
CA ALA A 43 -16.27 18.84 -7.08
C ALA A 43 -15.66 19.90 -6.14
N TYR A 44 -14.59 19.54 -5.43
CA TYR A 44 -13.83 20.45 -4.58
C TYR A 44 -13.15 21.57 -5.38
N ASP A 45 -12.55 21.25 -6.53
CA ASP A 45 -11.89 22.24 -7.39
C ASP A 45 -12.88 23.24 -8.01
N LYS A 46 -14.14 22.81 -8.22
CA LYS A 46 -15.23 23.67 -8.72
C LYS A 46 -15.90 24.50 -7.63
N SER A 47 -15.69 24.19 -6.35
CA SER A 47 -16.13 25.07 -5.26
C SER A 47 -15.15 26.24 -5.09
N ASP A 48 -15.43 27.18 -4.18
CA ASP A 48 -14.32 27.94 -3.57
C ASP A 48 -13.46 26.89 -2.85
N PRO A 49 -12.13 26.76 -3.08
CA PRO A 49 -11.25 25.74 -2.49
C PRO A 49 -11.03 25.89 -0.97
N LYS A 50 -12.13 26.18 -0.27
CA LYS A 50 -12.33 26.29 1.18
C LYS A 50 -13.55 25.47 1.61
N ASP A 51 -14.20 24.76 0.70
CA ASP A 51 -15.27 23.82 1.07
C ASP A 51 -14.64 22.61 1.76
N GLU A 52 -14.47 22.73 3.08
CA GLU A 52 -13.89 21.71 3.93
C GLU A 52 -14.66 20.38 3.84
N ALA A 53 -15.97 20.41 3.59
CA ALA A 53 -16.76 19.19 3.48
C ALA A 53 -16.42 18.41 2.20
N LEU A 54 -16.21 19.10 1.08
CA LEU A 54 -15.77 18.46 -0.17
C LEU A 54 -14.34 17.93 -0.06
N PHE A 55 -13.44 18.68 0.58
CA PHE A 55 -12.07 18.22 0.85
C PHE A 55 -12.04 17.00 1.78
N GLU A 56 -12.84 17.00 2.85
CA GLU A 56 -12.98 15.85 3.74
C GLU A 56 -13.56 14.63 3.02
N ALA A 57 -14.55 14.81 2.15
CA ALA A 57 -15.13 13.72 1.37
C ALA A 57 -14.07 13.06 0.47
N TYR A 58 -13.26 13.86 -0.22
CA TYR A 58 -12.13 13.37 -1.01
C TYR A 58 -11.08 12.64 -0.14
N THR A 59 -10.71 13.23 0.99
CA THR A 59 -9.72 12.62 1.91
C THR A 59 -10.21 11.28 2.47
N ARG A 60 -11.48 11.16 2.85
CA ARG A 60 -12.08 9.88 3.29
C ARG A 60 -12.06 8.83 2.19
N LEU A 61 -12.25 9.23 0.93
CA LEU A 61 -12.14 8.32 -0.21
C LEU A 61 -10.69 7.85 -0.40
N GLN A 62 -9.70 8.72 -0.24
CA GLN A 62 -8.29 8.31 -0.28
C GLN A 62 -7.94 7.31 0.81
N ASP A 63 -8.31 7.61 2.06
CA ASP A 63 -8.04 6.72 3.20
C ASP A 63 -8.67 5.35 2.98
N LYS A 64 -9.93 5.34 2.51
CA LYS A 64 -10.63 4.10 2.20
C LYS A 64 -10.01 3.36 1.02
N ALA A 65 -9.57 4.07 -0.02
CA ALA A 65 -8.89 3.49 -1.17
C ALA A 65 -7.58 2.81 -0.75
N ASP A 66 -6.76 3.49 0.07
CA ASP A 66 -5.51 2.95 0.61
C ASP A 66 -5.79 1.72 1.48
N GLN A 67 -6.75 1.81 2.40
CA GLN A 67 -7.13 0.70 3.28
C GLN A 67 -7.57 -0.53 2.49
N ASP A 68 -8.52 -0.36 1.56
CA ASP A 68 -9.10 -1.47 0.81
C ASP A 68 -8.09 -2.06 -0.18
N PHE A 69 -7.29 -1.22 -0.85
CA PHE A 69 -6.20 -1.68 -1.72
C PHE A 69 -5.16 -2.48 -0.95
N ARG A 70 -4.68 -1.97 0.21
CA ARG A 70 -3.72 -2.69 1.04
C ARG A 70 -4.30 -3.98 1.61
N GLY A 71 -5.58 -3.99 1.96
CA GLY A 71 -6.32 -5.18 2.37
C GLY A 71 -6.29 -6.25 1.27
N CYS A 72 -6.70 -5.90 0.06
CA CYS A 72 -6.60 -6.78 -1.11
C CYS A 72 -5.17 -7.27 -1.33
N TYR A 73 -4.19 -6.38 -1.31
CA TYR A 73 -2.79 -6.74 -1.53
C TYR A 73 -2.30 -7.73 -0.47
N ALA A 74 -2.68 -7.57 0.79
CA ALA A 74 -2.29 -8.47 1.87
C ALA A 74 -2.85 -9.89 1.68
N GLU A 75 -4.08 -10.00 1.17
CA GLU A 75 -4.73 -11.29 0.90
C GLU A 75 -4.16 -11.96 -0.35
N GLU A 76 -4.07 -11.22 -1.46
CA GLU A 76 -3.73 -11.76 -2.77
C GLU A 76 -2.22 -12.00 -2.96
N THR A 77 -1.37 -11.21 -2.28
CA THR A 77 0.09 -11.34 -2.41
C THR A 77 0.59 -12.73 -2.05
N LEU A 78 -0.05 -13.41 -1.09
CA LEU A 78 0.36 -14.77 -0.68
C LEU A 78 0.28 -15.77 -1.84
N ASN A 79 -0.62 -15.55 -2.79
CA ASN A 79 -0.83 -16.38 -3.98
C ASN A 79 -0.05 -15.87 -5.19
N ALA A 80 0.59 -14.70 -5.10
CA ALA A 80 1.27 -14.07 -6.21
C ALA A 80 2.59 -14.80 -6.56
N PRO A 81 2.91 -14.98 -7.85
CA PRO A 81 4.12 -15.71 -8.26
C PRO A 81 5.44 -15.11 -7.75
N PHE A 82 5.47 -13.80 -7.48
CA PHE A 82 6.65 -13.10 -6.98
C PHE A 82 6.87 -13.24 -5.47
N TYR A 83 5.86 -13.71 -4.72
CA TYR A 83 5.90 -13.72 -3.26
C TYR A 83 7.02 -14.58 -2.65
N PRO A 84 7.31 -15.79 -3.16
CA PRO A 84 8.42 -16.60 -2.65
C PRO A 84 9.78 -15.87 -2.72
N ASP A 85 10.02 -15.12 -3.80
CA ASP A 85 11.26 -14.35 -3.97
C ASP A 85 11.34 -13.17 -3.01
N LEU A 86 10.20 -12.49 -2.74
CA LEU A 86 10.12 -11.44 -1.72
C LEU A 86 10.43 -12.00 -0.33
N VAL A 87 9.85 -13.15 0.04
CA VAL A 87 10.11 -13.82 1.32
C VAL A 87 11.58 -14.18 1.45
N LYS A 88 12.18 -14.77 0.40
CA LYS A 88 13.62 -15.11 0.38
C LYS A 88 14.49 -13.87 0.59
N GLN A 89 14.16 -12.76 -0.08
CA GLN A 89 14.89 -11.51 0.09
C GLN A 89 14.74 -10.93 1.50
N ALA A 90 13.52 -10.93 2.05
CA ALA A 90 13.26 -10.45 3.40
C ALA A 90 14.01 -11.29 4.45
N GLN A 91 14.05 -12.61 4.29
CA GLN A 91 14.80 -13.50 5.17
C GLN A 91 16.32 -13.26 5.07
N ALA A 92 16.86 -13.03 3.87
CA ALA A 92 18.26 -12.69 3.70
C ALA A 92 18.62 -11.37 4.41
N LEU A 93 17.74 -10.37 4.34
CA LEU A 93 17.91 -9.10 5.07
C LEU A 93 17.87 -9.34 6.58
N ALA A 94 16.92 -10.13 7.09
CA ALA A 94 16.84 -10.50 8.50
C ALA A 94 18.12 -11.17 8.99
N ASN A 95 18.65 -12.11 8.20
CA ASN A 95 19.86 -12.87 8.53
C ASN A 95 21.13 -12.01 8.53
N SER A 96 21.13 -10.87 7.83
CA SER A 96 22.27 -9.93 7.83
C SER A 96 22.32 -9.02 9.06
N LEU A 97 21.28 -9.01 9.89
CA LEU A 97 21.22 -8.15 11.06
C LEU A 97 22.17 -8.65 12.16
N PRO A 98 22.78 -7.73 12.93
CA PRO A 98 23.60 -8.11 14.07
C PRO A 98 22.83 -8.98 15.07
N ARG A 99 23.50 -10.01 15.59
CA ARG A 99 22.98 -10.81 16.70
C ARG A 99 23.03 -10.04 18.02
#